data_AF-A0AAW0LGP6-F1
#
_entry.id   AF-A0AAW0LGP6-F1
#
_cell.length_a   1.000
_cell.length_b   1.000
_cell.length_c   1.000
_cell.angle_alpha   90.00
_cell.angle_beta   90.00
_cell.angle_gamma   90.00
#
_symmetry.space_group_name_H-M   'P 1'
#
loop_
_entity.id
_entity.type
_entity.pdbx_description
1 polymer ?
#
loop_
_entity_poly.entity_id
_entity_poly.type
_entity_poly.pdbx_seq_one_letter_code
_entity_poly.pdbx_strand_id
1 'polypeptide(L)'
;VDLGFTGLEFTWQGNRHGHVVWERLDRGVANYDWKAKFLAASVRHLHCIASDHRPILLMFDLNGESIRWKRKPFRFEEKWLVDQGCSDIVKKAWEAWPRGQPMYRVVNKIKKMLHSWSKNHFGNVKD
;
A
#
# COMPACT_ATOMS: atom_id res chain seq x y z
N VAL A 1 19.15 0.24 -18.89
CA VAL A 1 18.14 -0.21 -19.87
C VAL A 1 16.76 -0.15 -19.26
N ASP A 2 15.75 0.19 -20.07
CA ASP A 2 14.34 0.07 -19.67
C ASP A 2 13.98 -1.42 -19.56
N LEU A 3 13.27 -1.80 -18.50
CA LEU A 3 12.83 -3.18 -18.27
C LEU A 3 11.60 -3.55 -19.11
N GLY A 4 10.99 -2.58 -19.80
CA GLY A 4 9.69 -2.75 -20.44
C GLY A 4 8.57 -2.77 -19.40
N PHE A 5 7.35 -3.09 -19.84
CA PHE A 5 6.20 -3.23 -18.94
C PHE A 5 5.13 -4.13 -19.54
N THR A 6 4.17 -4.52 -18.69
CA THR A 6 2.91 -5.18 -19.06
C THR A 6 1.73 -4.41 -18.47
N GLY A 7 0.55 -4.56 -19.07
CA GLY A 7 -0.66 -3.84 -18.66
C GLY A 7 -0.87 -2.56 -19.49
N LEU A 8 -1.49 -1.56 -18.86
CA LEU A 8 -1.88 -0.32 -19.53
C LEU A 8 -0.67 0.50 -19.96
N GLU A 9 -0.74 1.16 -21.11
CA GLU A 9 0.42 1.84 -21.71
C GLU A 9 0.90 3.07 -20.93
N PHE A 10 -0.04 3.86 -20.43
CA PHE A 10 0.24 5.14 -19.76
C PHE A 10 0.23 5.00 -18.25
N THR A 11 1.12 5.70 -17.57
CA THR A 11 1.21 5.73 -16.10
C THR A 11 0.73 7.04 -15.51
N TRP A 12 0.42 8.03 -16.34
CA TRP A 12 -0.10 9.31 -15.90
C TRP A 12 -1.20 9.80 -16.85
N GLN A 13 -2.19 10.48 -16.30
CA GLN A 13 -3.26 11.15 -17.02
C GLN A 13 -3.45 12.57 -16.46
N GLY A 14 -3.44 13.59 -17.30
CA GLY A 14 -3.77 14.95 -16.84
C GLY A 14 -4.52 15.75 -17.87
N ASN A 15 -4.84 17.00 -17.52
CA ASN A 15 -5.49 17.95 -18.40
C ASN A 15 -4.51 19.05 -18.80
N ARG A 16 -4.35 19.27 -20.11
CA ARG A 16 -3.54 20.35 -20.67
C ARG A 16 -4.41 21.16 -21.62
N HIS A 17 -4.65 22.42 -21.29
CA HIS A 17 -5.44 23.35 -22.10
C HIS A 17 -6.84 22.80 -22.48
N GLY A 18 -7.50 22.08 -21.56
CA GLY A 18 -8.82 21.49 -21.80
C GLY A 18 -8.80 20.10 -22.42
N HIS A 19 -7.62 19.61 -22.86
CA HIS A 19 -7.47 18.29 -23.46
C HIS A 19 -6.91 17.27 -22.46
N VAL A 20 -7.46 16.06 -22.46
CA VAL A 20 -6.92 14.95 -21.68
C VAL A 20 -5.66 14.43 -22.38
N VAL A 21 -4.56 14.39 -21.64
CA VAL A 21 -3.25 13.90 -22.08
C VAL A 21 -2.89 12.67 -21.26
N TRP A 22 -2.33 11.66 -21.92
CA TRP A 22 -1.87 10.43 -21.30
C TRP A 22 -0.38 10.25 -21.61
N GLU A 23 0.42 9.98 -20.58
CA GLU A 23 1.86 9.80 -20.73
C GLU A 23 2.37 8.63 -19.89
N ARG A 24 3.48 8.02 -20.34
CA ARG A 24 4.23 7.03 -19.56
C ARG A 24 5.42 7.71 -18.88
N LEU A 25 5.16 8.30 -17.72
CA LEU A 25 6.15 9.03 -16.92
C LEU A 25 6.94 8.13 -15.97
N ASP A 26 6.38 7.00 -15.56
CA ASP A 26 6.95 6.10 -14.58
C ASP A 26 7.55 4.86 -15.26
N ARG A 27 8.82 4.53 -14.95
CA ARG A 27 9.54 3.43 -15.61
C ARG A 27 10.45 2.68 -14.65
N GLY A 28 10.52 1.36 -14.81
CA GLY A 28 11.55 0.54 -14.17
C GLY A 28 12.79 0.47 -15.07
N VAL A 29 13.92 0.94 -14.56
CA VAL A 29 15.21 0.91 -15.28
C VAL A 29 16.25 0.15 -14.46
N ALA A 30 17.10 -0.60 -15.15
CA ALA A 30 18.16 -1.39 -14.52
C ALA A 30 19.44 -1.40 -15.37
N ASN A 31 20.58 -1.69 -14.76
CA ASN A 31 21.80 -2.00 -15.49
C ASN A 31 21.82 -3.48 -15.93
N TYR A 32 22.79 -3.85 -16.76
CA TYR A 32 22.89 -5.22 -17.29
C TYR A 32 23.18 -6.24 -16.19
N ASP A 33 24.03 -5.92 -15.22
CA ASP A 33 24.35 -6.81 -14.09
C ASP A 33 23.11 -7.16 -13.26
N TRP A 34 22.23 -6.18 -13.03
CA TRP A 34 20.98 -6.37 -12.32
C TRP A 34 20.01 -7.23 -13.15
N LYS A 35 19.89 -6.95 -14.45
CA LYS A 35 19.02 -7.74 -15.34
C LYS A 35 19.49 -9.21 -15.42
N ALA A 36 20.80 -9.45 -15.42
CA ALA A 36 21.38 -10.78 -15.40
C ALA A 36 21.10 -11.53 -14.09
N LYS A 37 21.02 -10.82 -12.95
CA LYS A 37 20.66 -11.41 -11.65
C LYS A 37 19.17 -11.72 -11.52
N PHE A 38 18.31 -10.92 -12.15
CA PHE A 38 16.86 -11.04 -12.04
C PHE A 38 16.21 -11.24 -13.42
N LEU A 39 16.49 -12.37 -14.05
CA LEU A 39 16.03 -12.67 -15.41
C LEU A 39 14.50 -12.70 -15.56
N ALA A 40 13.79 -13.06 -14.51
CA ALA A 40 12.33 -13.09 -14.47
C ALA A 40 11.71 -11.74 -14.03
N ALA A 41 12.53 -10.72 -13.78
CA ALA A 41 12.02 -9.43 -13.34
C ALA A 41 11.17 -8.78 -14.44
N SER A 42 10.00 -8.28 -14.06
CA SER A 42 9.07 -7.62 -14.96
C SER A 42 8.38 -6.45 -14.26
N VAL A 43 8.00 -5.44 -15.04
CA VAL A 43 7.21 -4.31 -14.55
C VAL A 43 5.78 -4.47 -15.03
N ARG A 44 4.81 -4.25 -14.14
CA ARG A 44 3.39 -4.23 -14.48
C ARG A 44 2.76 -2.92 -14.04
N HIS A 45 2.05 -2.24 -14.93
CA HIS A 45 1.26 -1.08 -14.57
C HIS A 45 -0.07 -1.52 -13.94
N LEU A 46 -0.39 -1.00 -12.77
CA LEU A 46 -1.60 -1.32 -12.03
C LEU A 46 -2.70 -0.30 -12.31
N HIS A 47 -3.96 -0.71 -12.11
CA HIS A 47 -5.08 0.20 -12.18
C HIS A 47 -5.10 1.12 -10.95
N CYS A 48 -5.46 2.39 -11.14
CA CYS A 48 -5.71 3.33 -10.04
C CYS A 48 -6.91 4.20 -10.41
N ILE A 49 -7.80 4.43 -9.45
CA ILE A 49 -9.01 5.25 -9.61
C ILE A 49 -8.84 6.61 -8.93
N ALA A 50 -8.06 6.67 -7.86
CA ALA A 50 -7.99 7.83 -6.97
C ALA A 50 -6.75 8.72 -7.22
N SER A 51 -5.97 8.44 -8.27
CA SER A 51 -4.74 9.15 -8.59
C SER A 51 -4.65 9.35 -10.10
N ASP A 52 -4.09 10.49 -10.50
CA ASP A 52 -3.72 10.80 -11.88
C ASP A 52 -2.51 9.97 -12.34
N HIS A 53 -1.71 9.46 -11.40
CA HIS A 53 -0.70 8.42 -11.62
C HIS A 53 -1.25 7.00 -11.40
N ARG A 54 -0.73 6.06 -12.19
CA ARG A 54 -0.89 4.61 -12.03
C ARG A 54 0.34 4.01 -11.33
N PRO A 55 0.17 3.21 -10.29
CA PRO A 55 1.29 2.49 -9.67
C PRO A 55 1.97 1.53 -10.65
N ILE A 56 3.30 1.46 -10.58
CA ILE A 56 4.09 0.42 -11.26
C ILE A 56 4.55 -0.63 -10.25
N LEU A 57 4.42 -1.91 -10.61
CA LEU A 57 4.80 -3.03 -9.77
C LEU A 57 5.99 -3.77 -10.40
N LEU A 58 7.11 -3.81 -9.69
CA LEU A 58 8.24 -4.68 -10.02
C LEU A 58 8.00 -6.06 -9.43
N MET A 59 7.90 -7.06 -10.29
CA MET A 59 7.75 -8.47 -9.92
C MET A 59 9.05 -9.21 -10.18
N PHE A 60 9.46 -10.09 -9.27
CA PHE A 60 10.66 -10.92 -9.41
C PHE A 60 10.34 -12.38 -9.76
N ASP A 61 9.07 -12.77 -9.64
CA ASP A 61 8.53 -14.09 -9.94
C ASP A 61 7.28 -13.96 -10.82
N LEU A 62 7.23 -14.72 -11.91
CA LEU A 62 6.07 -14.69 -12.82
C LEU A 62 4.85 -15.43 -12.25
N ASN A 63 5.06 -16.30 -11.26
CA ASN A 63 4.00 -17.14 -10.67
C ASN A 63 3.29 -16.49 -9.49
N GLY A 64 3.72 -15.29 -9.05
CA GLY A 64 3.08 -14.58 -7.95
C GLY A 64 3.10 -15.34 -6.61
N GLU A 65 4.02 -16.29 -6.45
CA GLU A 65 4.38 -16.88 -5.15
C GLU A 65 5.22 -15.86 -4.40
N SER A 66 4.56 -14.75 -4.07
CA SER A 66 5.14 -13.61 -3.40
C SER A 66 5.99 -14.08 -2.23
N ILE A 67 7.18 -13.50 -2.12
CA ILE A 67 7.86 -13.32 -0.85
C ILE A 67 6.78 -12.78 0.09
N ARG A 68 6.17 -13.66 0.88
CA ARG A 68 5.19 -13.28 1.87
C ARG A 68 5.92 -12.32 2.77
N TRP A 69 5.66 -11.02 2.61
CA TRP A 69 6.16 -10.01 3.53
C TRP A 69 5.59 -10.41 4.88
N LYS A 70 6.39 -11.13 5.68
CA LYS A 70 5.92 -11.82 6.90
C LYS A 70 5.40 -10.84 7.94
N ARG A 71 5.54 -9.52 7.70
CA ARG A 71 5.11 -8.44 8.59
C ARG A 71 4.58 -7.27 7.75
N LYS A 72 3.28 -7.23 7.48
CA LYS A 72 2.61 -5.99 7.03
C LYS A 72 2.70 -5.00 8.20
N PRO A 73 3.33 -3.82 8.05
CA PRO A 73 3.34 -2.83 9.11
C PRO A 73 1.91 -2.37 9.38
N PHE A 74 1.60 -2.04 10.63
CA PHE A 74 0.33 -1.41 10.97
C PHE A 74 0.24 -0.05 10.25
N ARG A 75 -0.90 0.18 9.61
CA ARG A 75 -1.28 1.46 9.01
C ARG A 75 -2.61 1.86 9.63
N PHE A 76 -2.72 3.12 9.99
CA PHE A 76 -4.01 3.71 10.29
C PHE A 76 -4.65 4.09 8.96
N GLU A 77 -5.92 3.73 8.76
CA GLU A 77 -6.63 4.01 7.53
C GLU A 77 -7.59 5.17 7.76
N GLU A 78 -7.56 6.15 6.86
CA GLU A 78 -8.39 7.36 6.96
C GLU A 78 -9.88 7.03 7.09
N LYS A 79 -10.36 6.00 6.40
CA LYS A 79 -11.77 5.57 6.46
C LYS A 79 -12.24 5.21 7.87
N TRP A 80 -11.32 4.84 8.79
CA TRP A 80 -11.68 4.58 10.18
C TRP A 80 -12.20 5.85 10.87
N LEU A 81 -11.77 7.05 10.45
CA LEU A 81 -12.23 8.32 11.04
C LEU A 81 -13.71 8.61 10.80
N VAL A 82 -14.31 7.98 9.79
CA VAL A 82 -15.75 8.15 9.46
C VAL A 82 -16.62 7.23 10.32
N ASP A 83 -16.04 6.17 10.88
CA ASP A 83 -16.76 5.22 11.73
C ASP A 83 -16.61 5.57 13.20
N GLN A 84 -17.74 5.76 13.89
CA GLN A 84 -17.76 6.09 15.32
C GLN A 84 -17.02 5.05 16.18
N GLY A 85 -17.01 3.78 15.76
CA GLY A 85 -16.29 2.70 16.41
C GLY A 85 -14.77 2.95 16.51
N CYS A 86 -14.17 3.73 15.61
CA CYS A 86 -12.77 4.11 15.73
C CYS A 86 -12.54 4.99 16.97
N SER A 87 -13.37 6.03 17.15
CA SER A 87 -13.29 6.94 18.29
C SER A 87 -13.50 6.19 19.61
N ASP A 88 -14.50 5.30 19.64
CA ASP A 88 -14.81 4.50 20.83
C ASP A 88 -13.66 3.56 21.22
N ILE A 89 -13.01 2.93 20.23
CA ILE A 89 -11.85 2.06 20.46
C ILE A 89 -10.65 2.86 20.92
N VAL A 90 -10.39 4.05 20.35
CA VAL A 90 -9.31 4.93 20.82
C VAL A 90 -9.56 5.37 22.25
N LYS A 91 -10.78 5.78 22.60
CA LYS A 91 -11.16 6.19 23.96
C LYS A 91 -10.99 5.04 24.96
N LYS A 92 -11.51 3.85 24.65
CA LYS A 92 -11.30 2.64 25.46
C LYS A 92 -9.82 2.29 25.59
N ALA A 93 -9.07 2.45 24.49
CA ALA A 93 -7.63 2.25 24.47
C ALA A 93 -6.84 3.38 25.14
N TRP A 94 -7.46 4.50 25.49
CA TRP A 94 -6.86 5.54 26.31
C TRP A 94 -7.07 5.24 27.80
N GLU A 95 -8.29 4.85 28.18
CA GLU A 95 -8.70 4.66 29.57
C GLU A 95 -8.13 3.40 30.24
N ALA A 96 -7.90 2.31 29.49
CA ALA A 96 -7.36 1.08 30.11
C ALA A 96 -5.91 1.24 30.65
N TRP A 97 -5.59 0.62 31.79
CA TRP A 97 -4.31 0.80 32.49
C TRP A 97 -3.44 -0.47 32.58
N PRO A 98 -2.86 -0.97 31.46
CA PRO A 98 -2.01 -2.17 31.51
C PRO A 98 -0.65 -1.88 32.16
N ARG A 99 0.00 -2.91 32.74
CA ARG A 99 1.37 -2.79 33.29
C ARG A 99 2.39 -2.55 32.16
N GLY A 100 3.40 -1.71 32.37
CA GLY A 100 4.51 -1.48 31.41
C GLY A 100 4.94 -0.01 31.27
N GLN A 101 5.91 0.25 30.38
CA GLN A 101 6.47 1.59 30.14
C GLN A 101 5.45 2.54 29.44
N PRO A 102 5.37 3.83 29.82
CA PRO A 102 4.35 4.77 29.33
C PRO A 102 4.21 4.83 27.79
N MET A 103 5.32 4.93 27.05
CA MET A 103 5.31 5.00 25.59
C MET A 103 4.88 3.67 24.93
N TYR A 104 5.29 2.54 25.50
CA TYR A 104 4.82 1.22 25.06
C TYR A 104 3.30 1.09 25.27
N ARG A 105 2.77 1.66 26.35
CA ARG A 105 1.35 1.58 26.71
C ARG A 105 0.45 2.41 25.82
N VAL A 106 0.89 3.56 25.31
CA VAL A 106 0.05 4.40 24.44
C VAL A 106 0.04 3.85 23.02
N VAL A 107 1.21 3.72 22.38
CA VAL A 107 1.30 3.44 20.95
C VAL A 107 0.90 1.99 20.62
N ASN A 108 1.43 1.00 21.35
CA ASN A 108 1.16 -0.40 21.01
C ASN A 108 -0.25 -0.84 21.39
N LYS A 109 -0.87 -0.19 22.38
CA LYS A 109 -2.24 -0.52 22.82
C LYS A 109 -3.27 -0.04 21.81
N ILE A 110 -3.22 1.26 21.46
CA ILE A 110 -4.11 1.85 20.46
C ILE A 110 -3.97 1.06 19.14
N LYS A 111 -2.73 0.82 18.70
CA LYS A 111 -2.43 0.00 17.53
C LYS A 111 -3.05 -1.40 17.58
N LYS A 112 -2.87 -2.14 18.67
CA LYS A 112 -3.42 -3.51 18.81
C LYS A 112 -4.95 -3.51 18.82
N MET A 113 -5.56 -2.59 19.55
CA MET A 113 -7.01 -2.52 19.69
C MET A 113 -7.66 -2.09 18.37
N LEU A 114 -7.14 -1.07 17.70
CA LEU A 114 -7.60 -0.65 16.38
C LEU A 114 -7.41 -1.76 15.34
N HIS A 115 -6.27 -2.45 15.34
CA HIS A 115 -6.05 -3.56 14.41
C HIS A 115 -7.02 -4.72 14.65
N SER A 116 -7.31 -5.07 15.91
CA SER A 116 -8.29 -6.11 16.22
C SER A 116 -9.71 -5.69 15.88
N TRP A 117 -10.08 -4.45 16.19
CA TRP A 117 -11.39 -3.91 15.88
C TRP A 117 -11.61 -3.85 14.36
N SER A 118 -10.68 -3.24 13.62
CA SER A 118 -10.78 -3.10 12.16
C SER A 118 -10.94 -4.46 11.47
N LYS A 119 -10.14 -5.46 11.88
CA LYS A 119 -10.24 -6.83 11.36
C LYS A 119 -11.60 -7.47 11.63
N ASN A 120 -12.22 -7.21 12.79
CA ASN A 120 -13.50 -7.80 13.16
C ASN A 120 -14.70 -7.04 12.58
N HIS A 121 -14.58 -5.72 12.44
CA HIS A 121 -15.66 -4.83 12.02
C HIS A 121 -15.77 -4.70 10.50
N PHE A 122 -14.62 -4.60 9.81
CA PHE A 122 -14.57 -4.48 8.35
C PHE A 122 -14.11 -5.77 7.64
N GLY A 123 -13.62 -6.77 8.38
CA GLY A 123 -13.06 -8.00 7.82
C GLY A 123 -11.66 -7.82 7.22
N ASN A 124 -11.27 -8.71 6.30
CA ASN A 124 -10.14 -8.45 5.42
C ASN A 124 -10.58 -7.42 4.39
N VAL A 125 -10.42 -6.14 4.70
CA VAL A 125 -10.61 -5.11 3.70
C VAL A 125 -9.54 -5.32 2.63
N LYS A 126 -9.97 -5.85 1.49
CA LYS A 126 -9.17 -5.83 0.29
C LYS A 126 -9.30 -4.42 -0.25
N ASP A 127 -8.23 -3.65 -0.09
CA ASP A 127 -7.98 -2.49 -0.95
C ASP A 127 -7.82 -2.99 -2.40
#